data_AF-A0A3D1BU98-F1
#
_entry.id   AF-A0A3D1BU98-F1
#
_cell.length_a   1.000
_cell.length_b   1.000
_cell.length_c   1.000
_cell.angle_alpha   90.00
_cell.angle_beta   90.00
_cell.angle_gamma   90.00
#
_symmetry.space_group_name_H-M   'P 1'
#
loop_
_entity.id
_entity.type
_entity.pdbx_description
1 polymer ?
#
loop_
_entity_poly.entity_id
_entity_poly.type
_entity_poly.pdbx_seq_one_letter_code
_entity_poly.pdbx_strand_id
1 'polypeptide(L)'
;MKPKKLFRRNTKLKNKAGEVSRQNANKKPSDSNIDKLIKEKAVLETLINTTPEAIVQTTTEGIIERINEQFIKEFGYSREETLGKNIDDLIVPPELRNEGISFTKRTANNEKIVTNTYRISKDGNKIYVTLT
;
A
#
# COMPACT_ATOMS: atom_id res chain seq x y z
N MET A 1 -41.52 49.14 30.45
CA MET A 1 -40.14 48.65 30.71
C MET A 1 -39.47 48.34 29.36
N LYS A 2 -38.30 48.95 29.09
CA LYS A 2 -37.38 48.68 27.95
C LYS A 2 -36.67 47.31 28.11
N PRO A 3 -35.89 46.75 27.14
CA PRO A 3 -35.44 47.34 25.86
C PRO A 3 -35.50 46.44 24.59
N LYS A 4 -35.40 47.14 23.45
CA LYS A 4 -34.97 46.69 22.11
C LYS A 4 -33.54 46.10 22.12
N LYS A 5 -33.29 45.05 21.32
CA LYS A 5 -31.94 44.65 20.84
C LYS A 5 -32.03 44.52 19.30
N LEU A 6 -31.90 45.62 18.57
CA LEU A 6 -30.69 46.18 17.97
C LEU A 6 -29.99 45.23 16.96
N PHE A 7 -30.40 45.41 15.70
CA PHE A 7 -29.71 45.07 14.46
C PHE A 7 -28.19 45.29 14.59
N ARG A 8 -27.37 44.25 14.46
CA ARG A 8 -25.93 44.40 14.26
C ARG A 8 -25.65 44.61 12.77
N ARG A 9 -25.59 45.88 12.35
CA ARG A 9 -24.89 46.29 11.13
C ARG A 9 -23.41 45.95 11.28
N ASN A 10 -22.87 45.10 10.43
CA ASN A 10 -21.42 44.97 10.27
C ASN A 10 -20.90 46.16 9.47
N THR A 11 -20.48 47.20 10.17
CA THR A 11 -19.72 48.32 9.61
C THR A 11 -18.30 47.86 9.28
N LYS A 12 -17.88 48.05 8.01
CA LYS A 12 -16.48 47.93 7.58
C LYS A 12 -15.63 48.91 8.40
N LEU A 13 -14.86 48.40 9.35
CA LEU A 13 -13.80 49.15 10.01
C LEU A 13 -12.50 48.90 9.23
N LYS A 14 -12.02 49.94 8.52
CA LYS A 14 -10.65 50.01 8.00
C LYS A 14 -9.73 50.30 9.18
N ASN A 15 -8.79 49.41 9.47
CA ASN A 15 -7.73 49.69 10.44
C ASN A 15 -6.51 50.22 9.69
N LYS A 16 -6.02 51.39 10.13
CA LYS A 16 -4.72 51.97 9.78
C LYS A 16 -3.65 51.31 10.67
N ALA A 17 -3.08 50.20 10.22
CA ALA A 17 -1.76 49.68 10.61
C ALA A 17 -1.50 48.45 9.72
N GLY A 18 -0.36 48.43 9.04
CA GLY A 18 -0.02 47.43 8.04
C GLY A 18 0.30 46.06 8.66
N GLU A 19 -0.69 45.18 8.72
CA GLU A 19 -0.48 43.73 8.82
C GLU A 19 -1.53 43.00 7.98
N VAL A 20 -1.13 42.56 6.78
CA VAL A 20 -1.89 41.54 6.03
C VAL A 20 -1.34 40.18 6.43
N SER A 21 -1.57 39.79 7.68
CA SER A 21 -1.47 38.39 8.08
C SER A 21 -2.88 37.81 8.17
N ARG A 22 -3.36 37.34 7.03
CA ARG A 22 -4.45 36.35 6.95
C ARG A 22 -4.05 35.28 5.95
N GLN A 23 -3.14 34.40 6.36
CA GLN A 23 -3.07 33.07 5.78
C GLN A 23 -4.29 32.27 6.28
N ASN A 24 -5.44 32.46 5.65
CA ASN A 24 -6.52 31.48 5.68
C ASN A 24 -6.50 30.72 4.37
N ALA A 25 -5.51 29.84 4.23
CA ALA A 25 -5.41 28.91 3.12
C ALA A 25 -6.28 27.67 3.40
N ASN A 26 -7.60 27.83 3.43
CA ASN A 26 -8.50 26.71 3.12
C ASN A 26 -8.49 26.51 1.59
N LYS A 27 -7.35 26.04 1.05
CA LYS A 27 -7.30 25.47 -0.29
C LYS A 27 -8.01 24.12 -0.20
N LYS A 28 -9.21 24.02 -0.80
CA LYS A 28 -9.74 22.72 -1.24
C LYS A 28 -8.60 21.99 -1.96
N PRO A 29 -8.38 20.68 -1.73
CA PRO A 29 -7.40 19.94 -2.52
C PRO A 29 -7.78 20.16 -3.98
N SER A 30 -6.95 20.90 -4.72
CA SER A 30 -7.18 21.15 -6.14
C SER A 30 -7.09 19.82 -6.86
N ASP A 31 -7.96 19.57 -7.83
CA ASP A 31 -7.99 18.35 -8.65
C ASP A 31 -6.57 17.93 -9.13
N SER A 32 -5.70 18.91 -9.38
CA SER A 32 -4.26 18.73 -9.67
C SER A 32 -3.45 17.87 -8.67
N ASN A 33 -3.77 17.87 -7.37
CA ASN A 33 -3.05 17.06 -6.37
C ASN A 33 -3.52 15.60 -6.40
N ILE A 34 -4.82 15.38 -6.62
CA ILE A 34 -5.40 14.04 -6.75
C ILE A 34 -4.93 13.42 -8.06
N ASP A 35 -4.93 14.17 -9.16
CA ASP A 35 -4.42 13.73 -10.46
C ASP A 35 -2.94 13.35 -10.39
N LYS A 36 -2.13 14.15 -9.69
CA LYS A 36 -0.73 13.84 -9.45
C LYS A 36 -0.56 12.52 -8.68
N LEU A 37 -1.32 12.34 -7.61
CA LEU A 37 -1.27 11.11 -6.80
C LEU A 37 -1.71 9.87 -7.58
N ILE A 38 -2.76 9.99 -8.41
CA ILE A 38 -3.21 8.92 -9.31
C ILE A 38 -2.11 8.57 -10.30
N LYS A 39 -1.46 9.57 -10.90
CA LYS A 39 -0.38 9.37 -11.86
C LYS A 39 0.83 8.69 -11.22
N GLU A 40 1.25 9.14 -10.04
CA GLU A 40 2.36 8.53 -9.31
C GLU A 40 2.06 7.07 -8.94
N LYS A 41 0.84 6.80 -8.45
CA LYS A 41 0.39 5.43 -8.16
C LYS A 41 0.42 4.55 -9.42
N ALA A 42 -0.10 5.04 -10.55
CA ALA A 42 -0.11 4.28 -11.80
C ALA A 42 1.31 3.95 -12.30
N VAL A 43 2.26 4.88 -12.13
CA VAL A 43 3.67 4.64 -12.45
C VAL A 43 4.25 3.52 -11.58
N LEU A 44 4.01 3.56 -10.26
CA LEU A 44 4.48 2.51 -9.34
C LEU A 44 3.87 1.13 -9.66
N GLU A 45 2.57 1.07 -9.92
CA GLU A 45 1.90 -0.16 -10.32
C GLU A 45 2.46 -0.71 -11.64
N THR A 46 2.76 0.16 -12.60
CA THR A 46 3.39 -0.23 -13.86
C THR A 46 4.79 -0.82 -13.64
N LEU A 47 5.63 -0.19 -12.81
CA LEU A 47 6.97 -0.69 -12.51
C LEU A 47 6.93 -2.07 -11.84
N ILE A 48 6.04 -2.25 -10.86
CA ILE A 48 5.86 -3.53 -10.15
C ILE A 48 5.37 -4.63 -11.12
N ASN A 49 4.43 -4.31 -12.01
CA ASN A 49 3.85 -5.29 -12.93
C ASN A 49 4.73 -5.60 -14.15
N THR A 50 5.70 -4.75 -14.47
CA THR A 50 6.66 -4.96 -15.56
C THR A 50 7.95 -5.63 -15.09
N THR A 51 8.16 -5.74 -13.77
CA THR A 51 9.30 -6.45 -13.19
C THR A 51 9.20 -7.94 -13.53
N PRO A 52 10.30 -8.58 -14.02
CA PRO A 52 10.30 -9.99 -14.41
C PRO A 52 10.37 -10.96 -13.21
N GLU A 53 10.22 -10.47 -11.98
CA GLU A 53 10.22 -11.24 -10.75
C GLU A 53 8.82 -11.25 -10.12
N ALA A 54 8.44 -12.38 -9.54
CA ALA A 54 7.24 -12.48 -8.74
C ALA A 54 7.37 -11.61 -7.47
N ILE A 55 6.42 -10.70 -7.28
CA ILE A 55 6.36 -9.80 -6.12
C ILE A 55 5.07 -10.08 -5.37
N VAL A 56 5.21 -10.28 -4.06
CA VAL A 56 4.10 -10.42 -3.12
C VAL A 56 4.31 -9.49 -1.93
N GLN A 57 3.25 -8.79 -1.54
CA GLN A 57 3.19 -8.03 -0.30
C GLN A 57 2.31 -8.79 0.69
N THR A 58 2.78 -8.90 1.93
CA THR A 58 2.06 -9.58 3.00
C THR A 58 1.99 -8.71 4.26
N THR A 59 1.05 -9.03 5.16
CA THR A 59 1.08 -8.56 6.54
C THR A 59 2.22 -9.22 7.32
N THR A 60 2.45 -8.78 8.56
CA THR A 60 3.44 -9.38 9.48
C THR A 60 3.14 -10.85 9.82
N GLU A 61 1.89 -11.28 9.65
CA GLU A 61 1.44 -12.66 9.83
C GLU A 61 1.50 -13.48 8.53
N GLY A 62 2.04 -12.92 7.44
CA GLY A 62 2.16 -13.58 6.14
C GLY A 62 0.87 -13.59 5.32
N ILE A 63 -0.12 -12.75 5.65
CA ILE A 63 -1.38 -12.66 4.89
C ILE A 63 -1.16 -11.82 3.64
N ILE A 64 -1.46 -12.38 2.46
CA ILE A 64 -1.25 -11.72 1.17
C ILE A 64 -2.20 -10.53 1.01
N GLU A 65 -1.62 -9.35 0.83
CA GLU A 65 -2.36 -8.11 0.54
C GLU A 65 -2.31 -7.73 -0.94
N ARG A 66 -1.19 -8.05 -1.62
CA ARG A 66 -0.98 -7.74 -3.05
C ARG A 66 -0.05 -8.74 -3.70
N ILE A 67 -0.27 -8.97 -4.99
CA ILE A 67 0.63 -9.70 -5.88
C ILE A 67 0.75 -8.96 -7.21
N ASN A 68 1.89 -9.07 -7.88
CA ASN A 68 2.07 -8.59 -9.24
C ASN A 68 1.66 -9.65 -10.28
N GLU A 69 1.59 -9.26 -11.56
CA GLU A 69 1.24 -10.17 -12.66
C GLU A 69 2.25 -11.31 -12.83
N GLN A 70 3.52 -11.09 -12.48
CA GLN A 70 4.54 -12.12 -12.59
C GLN A 70 4.31 -13.26 -11.57
N PHE A 71 3.87 -12.94 -10.35
CA PHE A 71 3.48 -13.95 -9.36
C PHE A 71 2.37 -14.87 -9.88
N ILE A 72 1.34 -14.30 -10.52
CA ILE A 72 0.24 -15.07 -11.11
C ILE A 72 0.76 -16.03 -12.18
N LYS A 73 1.65 -15.55 -13.06
CA LYS A 73 2.24 -16.36 -14.14
C LYS A 73 3.12 -17.48 -13.62
N GLU A 74 3.90 -17.21 -12.58
CA GLU A 74 4.87 -18.17 -12.04
C GLU A 74 4.19 -19.25 -11.18
N PHE A 75 3.24 -18.86 -10.32
CA PHE A 75 2.58 -19.79 -9.39
C PHE A 75 1.21 -20.29 -9.84
N GLY A 76 0.61 -19.70 -10.87
CA GLY A 76 -0.67 -20.15 -11.46
C GLY A 76 -1.93 -19.80 -10.66
N TYR A 77 -1.82 -18.98 -9.61
CA TYR A 77 -2.96 -18.53 -8.82
C TYR A 77 -3.56 -17.23 -9.35
N SER A 78 -4.88 -17.09 -9.29
CA SER A 78 -5.53 -15.80 -9.54
C SER A 78 -5.35 -14.84 -8.34
N ARG A 79 -5.63 -13.55 -8.57
CA ARG A 79 -5.63 -12.54 -7.51
C ARG A 79 -6.68 -12.85 -6.44
N GLU A 80 -7.87 -13.25 -6.86
CA GLU A 80 -8.99 -13.61 -5.98
C GLU A 80 -8.68 -14.86 -5.15
N GLU A 81 -7.90 -15.78 -5.70
CA GLU A 81 -7.45 -16.99 -5.01
C GLU A 81 -6.30 -16.75 -4.03
N THR A 82 -5.64 -15.60 -4.07
CA THR A 82 -4.45 -15.31 -3.26
C THR A 82 -4.70 -14.31 -2.16
N LEU A 83 -5.48 -13.25 -2.44
CA LEU A 83 -5.75 -12.20 -1.47
C LEU A 83 -6.36 -12.74 -0.17
N GLY A 84 -5.82 -12.32 0.97
CA GLY A 84 -6.28 -12.74 2.29
C GLY A 84 -5.83 -14.13 2.73
N LYS A 85 -5.11 -14.89 1.88
CA LYS A 85 -4.53 -16.18 2.27
C LYS A 85 -3.13 -15.99 2.87
N ASN A 86 -2.71 -16.96 3.66
CA ASN A 86 -1.34 -17.01 4.16
C ASN A 86 -0.39 -17.50 3.06
N ILE A 87 0.73 -16.81 2.86
CA ILE A 87 1.72 -17.14 1.81
C ILE A 87 2.39 -18.49 2.05
N ASP A 88 2.67 -18.82 3.30
CA ASP A 88 3.30 -20.10 3.66
C ASP A 88 2.34 -21.25 3.36
N ASP A 89 1.04 -21.04 3.55
CA ASP A 89 0.01 -22.01 3.19
C ASP A 89 -0.12 -22.28 1.70
N LEU A 90 0.13 -21.25 0.90
CA LEU A 90 -0.17 -21.25 -0.51
C LEU A 90 0.97 -21.82 -1.37
N ILE A 91 2.21 -21.43 -1.06
CA ILE A 91 3.36 -21.71 -1.94
C ILE A 91 4.52 -22.42 -1.25
N VAL A 92 4.49 -22.64 0.07
CA VAL A 92 5.58 -23.35 0.74
C VAL A 92 5.25 -24.85 0.78
N PRO A 93 6.13 -25.72 0.26
CA PRO A 93 5.91 -27.15 0.33
C PRO A 93 5.89 -27.63 1.79
N PRO A 94 5.14 -28.71 2.12
CA PRO A 94 4.98 -29.22 3.48
C PRO A 94 6.32 -29.42 4.22
N GLU A 95 7.33 -29.94 3.54
CA GLU A 95 8.66 -30.19 4.10
C GLU A 95 9.46 -28.92 4.43
N LEU A 96 9.10 -27.77 3.86
CA LEU A 96 9.76 -26.48 4.10
C LEU A 96 8.90 -25.51 4.92
N ARG A 97 7.79 -25.94 5.53
CA ARG A 97 6.91 -25.02 6.28
C ARG A 97 7.60 -24.29 7.42
N ASN A 98 8.48 -24.96 8.15
CA ASN A 98 9.25 -24.31 9.22
C ASN A 98 10.19 -23.23 8.68
N GLU A 99 10.74 -23.42 7.48
CA GLU A 99 11.55 -22.42 6.80
C GLU A 99 10.69 -21.21 6.41
N GLY A 100 9.55 -21.43 5.76
CA GLY A 100 8.62 -20.36 5.36
C GLY A 100 8.18 -19.51 6.56
N ILE A 101 7.71 -20.15 7.63
CA ILE A 101 7.31 -19.47 8.87
C ILE A 101 8.48 -18.68 9.49
N SER A 102 9.69 -19.23 9.44
CA SER A 102 10.89 -18.53 9.91
C SER A 102 11.17 -17.28 9.07
N PHE A 103 11.02 -17.37 7.75
CA PHE A 103 11.19 -16.22 6.86
C PHE A 103 10.15 -15.15 7.11
N THR A 104 8.87 -15.51 7.21
CA THR A 104 7.77 -14.59 7.54
C THR A 104 8.05 -13.82 8.84
N LYS A 105 8.52 -14.51 9.90
CA LYS A 105 8.87 -13.87 11.17
C LYS A 105 10.05 -12.91 11.05
N ARG A 106 11.08 -13.29 10.30
CA ARG A 106 12.29 -12.48 10.12
C ARG A 106 12.01 -11.24 9.28
N THR A 107 11.25 -11.37 8.18
CA THR A 107 10.84 -10.22 7.36
C THR A 107 9.92 -9.27 8.14
N ALA A 108 9.05 -9.80 9.03
CA ALA A 108 8.25 -8.97 9.93
C ALA A 108 9.12 -8.14 10.91
N ASN A 109 10.32 -8.60 11.23
CA ASN A 109 11.32 -7.87 12.01
C ASN A 109 12.24 -6.98 11.15
N ASN A 110 11.86 -6.71 9.90
CA ASN A 110 12.64 -5.95 8.90
C ASN A 110 14.00 -6.59 8.54
N GLU A 111 14.16 -7.89 8.75
CA GLU A 111 15.34 -8.60 8.25
C GLU A 111 15.20 -8.89 6.75
N LYS A 112 16.26 -8.59 6.00
CA LYS A 112 16.36 -9.00 4.61
C LYS A 112 16.76 -10.47 4.51
N ILE A 113 16.09 -11.21 3.64
CA ILE A 113 16.39 -12.63 3.40
C ILE A 113 16.80 -12.78 1.94
N VAL A 114 18.04 -13.22 1.73
CA VAL A 114 18.50 -13.60 0.39
C VAL A 114 18.87 -15.07 0.45
N THR A 115 18.09 -15.92 -0.22
CA THR A 115 18.32 -17.37 -0.22
C THR A 115 17.66 -18.03 -1.41
N ASN A 116 18.17 -19.19 -1.80
CA ASN A 116 17.53 -20.03 -2.79
C ASN A 116 16.76 -21.17 -2.10
N THR A 117 15.56 -21.45 -2.58
CA THR A 117 14.69 -22.47 -1.98
C THR A 117 13.68 -22.99 -3.01
N TYR A 118 12.79 -23.89 -2.59
CA TYR A 118 11.68 -24.37 -3.39
C TYR A 118 10.35 -23.83 -2.89
N ARG A 119 9.49 -23.50 -3.84
CA ARG A 119 8.07 -23.20 -3.63
C ARG A 119 7.22 -24.07 -4.53
N ILE A 120 5.91 -24.10 -4.31
CA ILE A 120 4.97 -24.89 -5.09
C ILE A 120 3.95 -24.00 -5.80
N SER A 121 3.65 -24.33 -7.05
CA SER A 121 2.55 -23.72 -7.79
C SER A 121 1.21 -24.29 -7.36
N LYS A 122 0.12 -23.69 -7.86
CA LYS A 122 -1.25 -24.21 -7.72
C LYS A 122 -1.40 -25.67 -8.16
N ASP A 123 -0.69 -26.06 -9.21
CA ASP A 123 -0.73 -27.42 -9.77
C ASP A 123 0.18 -28.40 -9.02
N GLY A 124 0.87 -27.94 -7.96
CA GLY A 124 1.79 -28.75 -7.15
C GLY A 124 3.20 -28.88 -7.73
N ASN A 125 3.54 -28.14 -8.80
CA ASN A 125 4.88 -28.17 -9.38
C ASN A 125 5.87 -27.47 -8.45
N LYS A 126 7.03 -28.09 -8.20
CA LYS A 126 8.13 -27.46 -7.47
C LYS A 126 8.83 -26.43 -8.37
N ILE A 127 8.88 -25.19 -7.90
CA ILE A 127 9.56 -24.06 -8.53
C ILE A 127 10.76 -23.72 -7.67
N TYR A 128 11.95 -23.69 -8.29
CA TYR A 128 13.16 -23.21 -7.64
C TYR A 128 13.20 -21.68 -7.75
N VAL A 129 13.27 -21.02 -6.59
CA VAL A 129 13.18 -19.56 -6.51
C VAL A 129 14.35 -19.00 -5.70
N THR A 130 14.75 -17.77 -6.05
CA THR A 130 15.59 -16.93 -5.19
C THR A 130 14.67 -15.94 -4.48
N LEU A 131 14.62 -16.00 -3.16
CA LEU A 131 13.97 -14.98 -2.33
C LEU A 131 14.97 -13.87 -2.03
N THR A 132 14.51 -12.61 -2.05
CA THR A 132 15.38 -11.42 -1.87
C THR A 132 14.82 -10.40 -0.89
#